data_AF-A0A9P0P4V6-F1
#
_entry.id   AF-A0A9P0P4V6-F1
#
_cell.length_a   1.000
_cell.length_b   1.000
_cell.length_c   1.000
_cell.angle_alpha   90.00
_cell.angle_beta   90.00
_cell.angle_gamma   90.00
#
_symmetry.space_group_name_H-M   'P 1'
#
loop_
_entity.id
_entity.type
_entity.pdbx_description
1 polymer ?
#
loop_
_entity_poly.entity_id
_entity_poly.type
_entity_poly.pdbx_seq_one_letter_code
_entity_poly.pdbx_strand_id
1 'polypeptide(L)'
;MTHFNGGQKQHISSYDYIQGFISKLQLWNQKVSSENVISFSRLFEAIKNNILDANLKSDLKTHMQALEDEFRRYYRDINSESPIWHMTRNPIVVDVSQLPEEVQEEFLEMKADSTMKDDFHLLILEKF
;
A
#
# COMPACT_ATOMS: atom_id res chain seq x y z
N MET A 1 -6.89 27.45 15.16
CA MET A 1 -6.16 27.54 13.88
C MET A 1 -4.96 26.60 13.97
N THR A 2 -5.22 25.31 13.86
CA THR A 2 -4.22 24.24 13.99
C THR A 2 -3.61 23.94 12.63
N HIS A 3 -2.28 24.08 12.55
CA HIS A 3 -1.47 23.74 11.39
C HIS A 3 -1.61 22.24 11.06
N PHE A 4 -2.37 21.91 10.01
CA PHE A 4 -2.25 20.64 9.29
C PHE A 4 -1.22 20.83 8.18
N ASN A 5 0.05 20.48 8.39
CA ASN A 5 1.05 20.55 7.32
C ASN A 5 2.14 19.47 7.44
N GLY A 6 2.33 18.70 6.37
CA GLY A 6 3.54 17.91 6.11
C GLY A 6 3.37 16.39 6.18
N GLY A 7 3.01 15.84 7.34
CA GLY A 7 3.16 14.40 7.61
C GLY A 7 2.22 13.45 6.85
N GLN A 8 1.00 13.89 6.53
CA GLN A 8 0.01 13.01 5.90
C GLN A 8 0.18 12.86 4.38
N LYS A 9 0.79 13.85 3.70
CA LYS A 9 1.00 13.85 2.25
C LYS A 9 1.94 12.74 1.78
N GLN A 10 2.96 12.42 2.57
CA GLN A 10 3.92 11.36 2.26
C GLN A 10 3.38 9.95 2.57
N HIS A 11 2.40 9.83 3.46
CA HIS A 11 1.94 8.55 4.00
C HIS A 11 1.03 7.77 3.03
N ILE A 12 0.20 8.48 2.26
CA ILE A 12 -0.80 7.88 1.38
C ILE A 12 -0.20 7.33 0.08
N SER A 13 0.62 8.13 -0.61
CA SER A 13 1.32 7.68 -1.83
C SER A 13 2.29 6.54 -1.51
N SER A 14 2.97 6.60 -0.37
CA SER A 14 3.86 5.54 0.09
C SER A 14 3.12 4.21 0.31
N TYR A 15 1.86 4.22 0.77
CA TYR A 15 1.11 2.99 0.98
C TYR A 15 0.86 2.21 -0.31
N ASP A 16 0.43 2.88 -1.39
CA ASP A 16 0.18 2.20 -2.67
C ASP A 16 1.46 1.55 -3.20
N TYR A 17 2.62 2.22 -3.04
CA TYR A 17 3.92 1.65 -3.35
C TYR A 17 4.28 0.46 -2.46
N ILE A 18 4.03 0.54 -1.16
CA ILE A 18 4.28 -0.53 -0.19
C ILE A 18 3.42 -1.75 -0.50
N GLN A 19 2.11 -1.57 -0.73
CA GLN A 19 1.20 -2.65 -1.11
C GLN A 19 1.58 -3.28 -2.45
N GLY A 20 1.96 -2.45 -3.43
CA GLY A 20 2.49 -2.93 -4.70
C GLY A 20 3.77 -3.74 -4.51
N PHE A 21 4.65 -3.36 -3.59
CA PHE A 21 5.87 -4.10 -3.28
C PHE A 21 5.58 -5.42 -2.55
N ILE A 22 4.72 -5.42 -1.53
CA ILE A 22 4.25 -6.65 -0.85
C ILE A 22 3.64 -7.62 -1.87
N SER A 23 2.80 -7.13 -2.78
CA SER A 23 2.19 -7.96 -3.83
C SER A 23 3.25 -8.58 -4.77
N LYS A 24 4.34 -7.84 -5.07
CA LYS A 24 5.48 -8.37 -5.83
C LYS A 24 6.23 -9.45 -5.05
N LEU A 25 6.44 -9.27 -3.74
CA LEU A 25 7.05 -10.30 -2.88
C LEU A 25 6.24 -11.61 -2.92
N GLN A 26 4.92 -11.52 -2.79
CA GLN A 26 4.03 -12.68 -2.89
C GLN A 26 4.10 -13.38 -4.24
N LEU A 27 4.05 -12.60 -5.33
CA LEU A 27 4.19 -13.11 -6.69
C LEU A 27 5.54 -13.81 -6.90
N TRP A 28 6.63 -13.22 -6.42
CA TRP A 28 7.97 -13.81 -6.49
C TRP A 28 8.07 -15.10 -5.68
N ASN A 29 7.46 -15.16 -4.50
CA ASN A 29 7.45 -16.35 -3.67
C ASN A 29 6.70 -17.53 -4.34
N GLN A 30 5.55 -17.24 -4.98
CA GLN A 30 4.83 -18.21 -5.81
C GLN A 30 5.66 -18.69 -7.00
N LYS A 31 6.33 -17.76 -7.68
CA LYS A 31 7.18 -18.05 -8.85
C LYS A 31 8.40 -18.91 -8.51
N VAL A 32 9.08 -18.63 -7.40
CA VAL A 32 10.17 -19.47 -6.88
C VAL A 32 9.66 -20.88 -6.56
N SER A 33 8.45 -20.99 -6.01
CA SER A 33 7.82 -22.29 -5.72
C SER A 33 7.58 -23.13 -6.99
N SER A 34 7.18 -22.49 -8.09
CA SER A 34 6.91 -23.11 -9.39
C SER A 34 8.13 -23.16 -10.32
N GLU A 35 9.33 -22.93 -9.81
CA GLU A 35 10.60 -22.95 -10.56
C GLU A 35 10.71 -21.89 -11.67
N ASN A 36 9.80 -20.92 -11.67
CA ASN A 36 9.79 -19.83 -12.61
C ASN A 36 10.54 -18.61 -12.06
N VAL A 37 11.87 -18.63 -12.15
CA VAL A 37 12.72 -17.53 -11.65
C VAL A 37 13.06 -16.46 -12.69
N ILE A 38 12.31 -16.38 -13.81
CA ILE A 38 12.60 -15.46 -14.93
C ILE A 38 12.68 -14.00 -14.46
N SER A 39 11.94 -13.63 -13.41
CA SER A 39 11.98 -12.29 -12.80
C SER A 39 13.31 -11.95 -12.11
N PHE A 40 14.21 -12.92 -11.93
CA PHE A 40 15.53 -12.78 -11.30
C PHE A 40 16.61 -13.25 -12.27
N SER A 41 17.05 -12.39 -13.19
CA SER A 41 18.01 -12.75 -14.25
C SER A 41 19.28 -13.44 -13.73
N ARG A 42 19.85 -12.95 -12.61
CA ARG A 42 21.03 -13.58 -11.99
C ARG A 42 20.73 -14.96 -11.40
N LEU A 43 19.57 -15.13 -10.78
CA LEU A 43 19.15 -16.41 -10.22
C LEU A 43 18.87 -17.43 -11.33
N PHE A 44 18.22 -16.98 -12.40
CA PHE A 44 17.97 -17.77 -13.60
C PHE A 44 19.27 -18.28 -14.22
N GLU A 45 20.26 -17.40 -14.42
CA GLU A 45 21.58 -17.79 -14.90
C GLU A 45 22.29 -18.75 -13.94
N ALA A 46 22.17 -18.54 -12.64
CA ALA A 46 22.80 -19.41 -11.66
C ALA A 46 22.18 -20.83 -11.64
N ILE A 47 20.85 -20.96 -11.79
CA ILE A 47 20.17 -22.25 -12.00
C ILE A 47 20.65 -22.91 -13.28
N LYS A 48 20.62 -22.17 -14.40
CA LYS A 48 21.00 -22.68 -15.72
C LYS A 48 22.42 -23.23 -15.75
N ASN A 49 23.33 -22.60 -15.02
CA ASN A 49 24.73 -23.00 -14.94
C ASN A 49 25.00 -24.04 -13.83
N ASN A 50 23.97 -24.60 -13.18
CA ASN A 50 24.09 -25.54 -12.04
C ASN A 50 24.97 -25.01 -10.89
N ILE A 51 24.98 -23.69 -10.70
CA ILE A 51 25.78 -23.02 -9.66
C ILE A 51 25.07 -23.09 -8.30
N LEU A 52 23.76 -23.41 -8.28
CA LEU A 52 22.95 -23.31 -7.07
C LEU A 52 22.89 -24.60 -6.26
N ASP A 53 23.18 -24.44 -4.97
CA ASP A 53 22.87 -25.39 -3.91
C ASP A 53 21.35 -25.65 -3.85
N ALA A 54 20.96 -26.90 -3.60
CA ALA A 54 19.60 -27.32 -3.28
C ALA A 54 18.94 -26.46 -2.17
N ASN A 55 19.73 -25.94 -1.22
CA ASN A 55 19.24 -25.11 -0.12
C ASN A 55 18.90 -23.68 -0.52
N LEU A 56 19.49 -23.13 -1.58
CA LEU A 56 19.29 -21.72 -1.95
C LEU A 56 17.82 -21.40 -2.29
N LYS A 57 17.10 -22.36 -2.87
CA LYS A 57 15.65 -22.21 -3.14
C LYS A 57 14.88 -22.02 -1.84
N SER A 58 15.24 -22.77 -0.79
CA SER A 58 14.66 -22.65 0.55
C SER A 58 15.02 -21.32 1.21
N ASP A 59 16.28 -20.88 1.07
CA ASP A 59 16.77 -19.62 1.64
C ASP A 59 16.07 -18.41 1.00
N LEU A 60 15.93 -18.40 -0.32
CA LEU A 60 15.18 -17.35 -1.03
C LEU A 60 13.74 -17.26 -0.56
N LYS A 61 13.10 -18.42 -0.38
CA LYS A 61 11.73 -18.49 0.14
C LYS A 61 11.62 -17.89 1.53
N THR A 62 12.53 -18.30 2.40
CA THR A 62 12.61 -17.84 3.80
C THR A 62 12.85 -16.33 3.85
N HIS A 63 13.77 -15.81 3.04
CA HIS A 63 14.05 -14.37 3.00
C HIS A 63 12.90 -13.55 2.43
N MET A 64 12.24 -14.01 1.37
CA MET A 64 11.07 -13.31 0.82
C MET A 64 9.91 -13.28 1.83
N GLN A 65 9.68 -14.39 2.53
CA GLN A 65 8.66 -14.45 3.58
C GLN A 65 8.98 -13.51 4.74
N ALA A 66 10.22 -13.55 5.25
CA ALA A 66 10.66 -12.67 6.33
C ALA A 66 10.56 -11.18 5.93
N LEU A 67 10.87 -10.86 4.67
CA LEU A 67 10.73 -9.50 4.16
C LEU A 67 9.26 -9.08 4.08
N GLU A 68 8.37 -9.93 3.56
CA GLU A 68 6.92 -9.66 3.56
C GLU A 68 6.41 -9.42 4.98
N ASP A 69 6.77 -10.28 5.93
CA ASP A 69 6.34 -10.19 7.33
C ASP A 69 6.82 -8.89 7.98
N GLU A 70 8.07 -8.46 7.70
CA GLU A 70 8.61 -7.19 8.19
C GLU A 70 7.88 -5.98 7.61
N PHE A 71 7.57 -5.98 6.30
CA PHE A 71 6.78 -4.91 5.70
C PHE A 71 5.37 -4.84 6.31
N ARG A 72 4.72 -5.99 6.53
CA ARG A 72 3.41 -6.05 7.20
C ARG A 72 3.47 -5.61 8.65
N ARG A 73 4.56 -5.92 9.36
CA ARG A 73 4.78 -5.51 10.76
C ARG A 73 5.01 -4.01 10.87
N TYR A 74 5.86 -3.45 10.02
CA TYR A 74 6.24 -2.04 10.07
C TYR A 74 5.09 -1.12 9.63
N TYR A 75 4.28 -1.54 8.66
CA TYR A 75 3.14 -0.77 8.15
C TYR A 75 1.78 -1.30 8.62
N ARG A 76 1.74 -2.00 9.76
CA ARG A 76 0.53 -2.65 10.30
C ARG A 76 -0.63 -1.69 10.51
N ASP A 77 -0.32 -0.45 10.89
CA ASP A 77 -1.33 0.56 11.21
C ASP A 77 -2.00 1.15 9.97
N ILE A 78 -1.49 0.85 8.77
CA ILE A 78 -2.13 1.26 7.53
C ILE A 78 -3.16 0.22 7.12
N ASN A 79 -4.35 0.34 7.70
CA ASN A 79 -5.50 -0.49 7.35
C ASN A 79 -6.25 0.13 6.16
N SER A 80 -6.05 -0.38 4.94
CA SER A 80 -6.79 0.11 3.77
C SER A 80 -8.28 -0.17 3.81
N GLU A 81 -8.74 -1.07 4.67
CA GLU A 81 -10.16 -1.35 4.90
C GLU A 81 -10.78 -0.37 5.91
N SER A 82 -9.98 0.52 6.53
CA SER A 82 -10.49 1.51 7.47
C SER A 82 -11.33 2.56 6.73
N PRO A 83 -12.55 2.86 7.20
CA PRO A 83 -13.35 3.97 6.67
C PRO A 83 -12.62 5.32 6.75
N ILE A 84 -11.78 5.50 7.79
CA ILE A 84 -10.91 6.67 7.95
C ILE A 84 -9.85 6.73 6.85
N TRP A 85 -9.30 5.58 6.44
CA TRP A 85 -8.35 5.52 5.33
C TRP A 85 -9.00 5.99 4.02
N HIS A 86 -10.18 5.47 3.69
CA HIS A 86 -10.92 5.92 2.51
C HIS A 86 -11.26 7.41 2.58
N MET A 87 -11.59 7.92 3.76
CA MET A 87 -11.87 9.33 4.00
C MET A 87 -10.67 10.22 3.66
N THR A 88 -9.45 9.79 4.01
CA THR A 88 -8.23 10.53 3.66
C THR A 88 -7.88 10.51 2.17
N ARG A 89 -8.37 9.52 1.40
CA ARG A 89 -8.16 9.43 -0.06
C ARG A 89 -9.18 10.22 -0.84
N ASN A 90 -10.45 10.06 -0.49
CA ASN A 90 -11.56 10.70 -1.17
C ASN A 90 -12.72 10.88 -0.19
N PRO A 91 -12.80 12.03 0.50
CA PRO A 91 -13.84 12.27 1.50
C PRO A 91 -15.25 12.39 0.88
N ILE A 92 -15.38 12.58 -0.44
CA ILE A 92 -16.69 12.78 -1.08
C ILE A 92 -17.46 11.45 -1.18
N VAL A 93 -16.76 10.34 -1.39
CA VAL A 93 -17.39 9.04 -1.71
C VAL A 93 -17.58 8.13 -0.50
N VAL A 94 -17.03 8.48 0.68
CA VAL A 94 -17.16 7.66 1.88
C VAL A 94 -18.59 7.67 2.41
N ASP A 95 -19.08 6.49 2.80
CA ASP A 95 -20.33 6.32 3.53
C ASP A 95 -20.14 6.76 4.99
N VAL A 96 -20.94 7.74 5.42
CA VAL A 96 -20.91 8.31 6.77
C VAL A 96 -21.21 7.25 7.82
N SER A 97 -22.03 6.23 7.49
CA SER A 97 -22.41 5.17 8.42
C SER A 97 -21.22 4.32 8.91
N GLN A 98 -20.12 4.34 8.16
CA GLN A 98 -18.90 3.59 8.45
C GLN A 98 -17.90 4.39 9.30
N LEU A 99 -18.15 5.68 9.53
CA LEU A 99 -17.26 6.54 10.32
C LEU A 99 -17.62 6.50 11.81
N PRO A 100 -16.66 6.82 12.71
CA PRO A 100 -16.95 7.01 14.13
C PRO A 100 -18.05 8.06 14.36
N GLU A 101 -18.98 7.80 15.26
CA GLU A 101 -20.16 8.66 15.51
C GLU A 101 -19.77 10.12 15.77
N GLU A 102 -18.64 10.33 16.44
CA GLU A 102 -18.15 11.64 16.84
C GLU A 102 -17.78 12.56 15.68
N VAL A 103 -17.54 12.00 14.48
CA VAL A 103 -17.14 12.77 13.29
C VAL A 103 -18.22 12.79 12.21
N GLN A 104 -19.33 12.06 12.36
CA GLN A 104 -20.34 11.91 11.31
C GLN A 104 -21.03 13.23 10.97
N GLU A 105 -21.39 14.04 11.97
CA GLU A 105 -22.08 15.33 11.75
C GLU A 105 -21.19 16.34 11.01
N GLU A 106 -19.97 16.56 11.50
CA GLU A 106 -18.98 17.44 10.86
C GLU A 106 -18.69 16.99 9.41
N PHE A 107 -18.62 15.68 9.19
CA PHE A 107 -18.40 15.11 7.87
C PHE A 107 -19.59 15.31 6.92
N LEU A 108 -20.83 15.26 7.43
CA LEU A 108 -22.02 15.55 6.64
C LEU A 108 -22.08 17.02 6.21
N GLU A 109 -21.73 17.95 7.11
CA GLU A 109 -21.64 19.38 6.80
C GLU A 109 -20.58 19.64 5.72
N MET A 110 -19.39 19.03 5.88
CA MET A 110 -18.31 19.10 4.91
C MET A 110 -18.73 18.54 3.53
N LYS A 111 -19.49 17.43 3.48
CA LYS A 111 -20.04 16.88 2.23
C LYS A 111 -21.16 17.73 1.64
N ALA A 112 -21.81 18.60 2.38
CA ALA A 112 -22.84 19.50 1.86
C ALA A 112 -22.22 20.74 1.19
N ASP A 113 -20.98 21.10 1.53
CA ASP A 113 -20.25 22.23 0.95
C ASP A 113 -19.90 21.97 -0.52
N SER A 114 -20.61 22.65 -1.43
CA SER A 114 -20.37 22.58 -2.87
C SER A 114 -19.05 23.23 -3.27
N THR A 115 -18.62 24.29 -2.57
CA THR A 115 -17.35 24.97 -2.87
C THR A 115 -16.18 24.05 -2.58
N MET A 116 -16.23 23.30 -1.48
CA MET A 116 -15.18 22.34 -1.15
C MET A 116 -15.09 21.20 -2.18
N LYS A 117 -16.23 20.74 -2.74
CA LYS A 117 -16.24 19.74 -3.81
C LYS A 117 -15.60 20.26 -5.08
N ASP A 118 -15.96 21.47 -5.49
CA ASP A 118 -15.41 22.10 -6.68
C ASP A 118 -13.89 22.26 -6.55
N ASP A 119 -13.41 22.75 -5.40
CA ASP A 119 -11.98 22.87 -5.09
C ASP A 119 -11.27 21.51 -5.12
N PHE A 120 -11.88 20.45 -4.55
CA PHE A 120 -11.32 19.10 -4.56
C PHE A 120 -11.20 18.54 -6.00
N HIS A 121 -12.15 18.83 -6.89
CA HIS A 121 -12.11 18.38 -8.27
C HIS A 121 -11.13 19.18 -9.15
N LEU A 122 -10.83 20.43 -8.79
CA LEU A 122 -9.85 21.28 -9.49
C LEU A 122 -8.40 20.92 -9.14
N LEU A 123 -8.18 20.16 -8.07
CA LEU A 123 -6.88 19.67 -7.66
C LEU A 123 -6.45 18.47 -8.52
N ILE A 124 -5.74 18.77 -9.61
CA ILE A 124 -5.06 17.75 -10.43
C ILE A 124 -3.93 17.13 -9.61
N LEU A 125 -3.80 15.79 -9.66
CA LEU A 125 -2.80 14.98 -8.94
C LEU A 125 -1.33 15.43 -9.13
N GLU A 126 -1.03 16.31 -10.09
CA GLU A 126 0.32 16.87 -10.30
C GLU A 126 0.80 17.83 -9.19
N LYS A 127 -0.07 18.23 -8.24
CA LYS A 127 0.28 19.16 -7.16
C LYS A 127 0.32 18.55 -5.75
N PHE A 128 0.31 17.22 -5.60
CA PHE A 128 0.44 16.56 -4.30
C PHE A 128 1.60 15.58 -4.22
#